data_AF-A0AB73PL24-F1
#
_entry.id   AF-A0AB73PL24-F1
#
_cell.length_a   1.000
_cell.length_b   1.000
_cell.length_c   1.000
_cell.angle_alpha   90.00
_cell.angle_beta   90.00
_cell.angle_gamma   90.00
#
_symmetry.space_group_name_H-M   'P 1'
#
loop_
_entity.id
_entity.type
_entity.pdbx_description
1 polymer ?
#
loop_
_entity_poly.entity_id
_entity_poly.type
_entity_poly.pdbx_seq_one_letter_code
_entity_poly.pdbx_strand_id
1 'polypeptide(L)'
;MLLEDSGAATGRPSSHPAIMLKILLFAYARQTYSGRKIEMMLDENLPMRWLAHDYTYSYHTINNFRRSQHASKLIKHAFVYFTVALKDHGLIQNDAIFIDGTKVEADANKYSFTWRRAVEKYHAKLREKTSKLYEELVEKQVVQKMAPELVTSAEGMEVMEQELAEKITKLDEEIKQEPKIIKGGSVRKRRRRFLKKLRHQLSNDLIPR
;
A
#
# COMPACT_ATOMS: atom_id res chain seq x y z
N MET A 1 -25.08 -3.45 21.30
CA MET A 1 -25.23 -4.82 20.77
C MET A 1 -24.00 -5.23 19.94
N LEU A 2 -22.78 -5.21 20.50
CA LEU A 2 -21.56 -5.67 19.80
C LEU A 2 -20.53 -6.30 20.75
N LEU A 3 -20.88 -6.53 22.02
CA LEU A 3 -19.96 -6.94 23.07
C LEU A 3 -20.70 -7.80 24.10
N GLU A 4 -21.39 -8.85 23.67
CA GLU A 4 -21.96 -9.81 24.62
C GLU A 4 -21.05 -11.02 24.79
N ASP A 5 -20.88 -11.40 26.06
CA ASP A 5 -20.01 -12.45 26.59
C ASP A 5 -20.26 -13.79 25.90
N SER A 6 -19.43 -14.10 24.91
CA SER A 6 -19.25 -15.48 24.45
C SER A 6 -18.22 -16.15 25.37
N GLY A 7 -18.64 -16.39 26.62
CA GLY A 7 -17.86 -17.12 27.61
C GLY A 7 -17.86 -18.62 27.32
N ALA A 8 -16.68 -19.26 27.35
CA ALA A 8 -16.61 -20.72 27.31
C ALA A 8 -17.24 -21.32 28.57
N ALA A 9 -18.03 -22.39 28.43
CA ALA A 9 -18.70 -23.07 29.55
C ALA A 9 -17.73 -23.67 30.58
N THR A 10 -16.46 -23.85 30.23
CA THR A 10 -15.38 -24.31 31.10
C THR A 10 -14.07 -23.59 30.77
N GLY A 11 -13.25 -23.32 31.80
CA GLY A 11 -11.96 -22.63 31.69
C GLY A 11 -11.93 -21.22 32.26
N ARG A 12 -10.79 -20.52 32.14
CA ARG A 12 -10.65 -19.12 32.60
C ARG A 12 -11.55 -18.23 31.73
N PRO A 13 -12.38 -17.35 32.33
CA PRO A 13 -13.27 -16.49 31.56
C PRO A 13 -12.51 -15.67 30.53
N SER A 14 -13.13 -15.47 29.37
CA SER A 14 -12.56 -14.66 28.30
C SER A 14 -12.35 -13.23 28.79
N SER A 15 -11.28 -12.59 28.30
CA SER A 15 -10.99 -11.20 28.66
C SER A 15 -12.08 -10.29 28.09
N HIS A 16 -12.69 -9.46 28.92
CA HIS A 16 -13.76 -8.57 28.46
C HIS A 16 -13.23 -7.66 27.33
N PRO A 17 -13.80 -7.70 26.11
CA PRO A 17 -13.19 -7.06 24.94
C PRO A 17 -13.06 -5.53 25.09
N ALA A 18 -13.97 -4.90 25.85
CA ALA A 18 -13.86 -3.47 26.13
C ALA A 18 -12.63 -3.11 26.97
N ILE A 19 -12.22 -3.98 27.91
CA ILE A 19 -11.02 -3.76 28.73
C ILE A 19 -9.78 -3.91 27.84
N MET A 20 -9.75 -4.95 26.99
CA MET A 20 -8.67 -5.12 26.01
C MET A 20 -8.54 -3.93 25.05
N LEU A 21 -9.67 -3.38 24.59
CA LEU A 21 -9.67 -2.23 23.71
C LEU A 21 -9.13 -0.98 24.44
N LYS A 22 -9.57 -0.72 25.68
CA LYS A 22 -9.06 0.38 26.52
C LYS A 22 -7.54 0.31 26.70
N ILE A 23 -7.04 -0.86 27.09
CA ILE A 23 -5.62 -1.17 27.25
C ILE A 23 -4.84 -0.83 25.99
N LEU A 24 -5.30 -1.29 24.83
CA LEU A 24 -4.62 -1.06 23.55
C LEU A 24 -4.64 0.40 23.12
N LEU A 25 -5.78 1.08 23.26
CA LEU A 25 -5.90 2.50 22.93
C LEU A 25 -4.96 3.34 23.79
N PHE A 26 -4.90 3.08 25.10
CA PHE A 26 -4.01 3.77 26.02
C PHE A 26 -2.53 3.53 25.67
N ALA A 27 -2.16 2.26 25.42
CA ALA A 27 -0.80 1.90 25.03
C ALA A 27 -0.37 2.57 23.72
N TYR A 28 -1.23 2.58 22.71
CA TYR A 28 -0.93 3.17 21.41
C TYR A 28 -0.87 4.69 21.46
N ALA A 29 -1.68 5.34 22.31
CA ALA A 29 -1.57 6.77 22.58
C ALA A 29 -0.20 7.13 23.19
N ARG A 30 0.42 6.20 23.93
CA ARG A 30 1.80 6.32 24.45
C ARG A 30 2.86 5.66 23.56
N GLN A 31 2.55 5.41 22.29
CA GLN A 31 3.47 4.80 21.30
C GLN A 31 4.06 3.44 21.72
N THR A 32 3.36 2.70 22.58
CA THR A 32 3.81 1.38 23.05
C THR A 32 3.03 0.28 22.33
N TYR A 33 3.67 -0.38 21.37
CA TYR A 33 3.02 -1.37 20.48
C TYR A 33 3.40 -2.83 20.77
N SER A 34 4.51 -3.06 21.46
CA SER A 34 5.00 -4.41 21.78
C SER A 34 4.14 -5.04 22.87
N GLY A 35 3.58 -6.23 22.63
CA GLY A 35 2.74 -6.92 23.61
C GLY A 35 3.44 -7.09 24.97
N ARG A 36 4.74 -7.39 24.99
CA ARG A 36 5.53 -7.50 26.23
C ARG A 36 5.69 -6.15 26.94
N LYS A 37 5.88 -5.07 26.19
CA LYS A 37 5.92 -3.72 26.80
C LYS A 37 4.56 -3.31 27.35
N ILE A 38 3.46 -3.72 26.71
CA ILE A 38 2.10 -3.46 27.20
C ILE A 38 1.82 -4.27 28.47
N GLU A 39 2.26 -5.52 28.53
CA GLU A 39 2.23 -6.36 29.74
C GLU A 39 3.02 -5.71 30.89
N MET A 40 4.27 -5.28 30.65
CA MET A 40 5.04 -4.52 31.65
C MET A 40 4.31 -3.23 32.08
N MET A 41 3.70 -2.51 31.13
CA MET A 41 2.96 -1.30 31.44
C MET A 41 1.70 -1.58 32.28
N LEU A 42 1.07 -2.76 32.14
CA LEU A 42 -0.02 -3.18 33.02
C LEU A 42 0.45 -3.42 34.45
N ASP A 43 1.73 -3.74 34.68
CA ASP A 43 2.25 -3.95 36.03
C ASP A 43 2.81 -2.64 36.63
N GLU A 44 3.51 -1.84 35.83
CA GLU A 44 4.28 -0.69 36.29
C GLU A 44 3.51 0.64 36.24
N ASN A 45 2.56 0.81 35.30
CA ASN A 45 1.91 2.10 35.05
C ASN A 45 0.57 2.21 35.79
N LEU A 46 0.52 3.08 36.81
CA LEU A 46 -0.68 3.27 37.64
C LEU A 46 -1.94 3.68 36.84
N PRO A 47 -1.90 4.65 35.90
CA PRO A 47 -3.04 4.93 35.03
C PRO A 47 -3.53 3.71 34.22
N MET A 48 -2.59 2.91 33.69
CA MET A 48 -2.92 1.70 32.93
C MET A 48 -3.61 0.66 33.80
N ARG A 49 -3.11 0.46 35.02
CA ARG A 49 -3.71 -0.43 36.03
C ARG A 49 -5.13 -0.02 36.39
N TRP A 50 -5.33 1.27 36.66
CA TRP A 50 -6.65 1.81 36.97
C TRP A 50 -7.62 1.60 35.80
N LEU A 51 -7.18 1.88 34.57
CA LEU A 51 -7.97 1.66 33.35
C LEU A 51 -8.35 0.18 33.15
N ALA A 52 -7.41 -0.71 33.46
CA ALA A 52 -7.57 -2.15 33.40
C ALA A 52 -8.30 -2.74 34.62
N HIS A 53 -8.74 -1.93 35.60
CA HIS A 53 -9.35 -2.38 36.85
C HIS A 53 -8.48 -3.38 37.63
N ASP A 54 -7.16 -3.14 37.64
CA ASP A 54 -6.13 -4.02 38.20
C ASP A 54 -6.10 -5.45 37.64
N TYR A 55 -6.80 -5.71 36.51
CA TYR A 55 -6.64 -6.96 35.78
C TYR A 55 -5.28 -7.00 35.09
N THR A 56 -4.55 -8.08 35.32
CA THR A 56 -3.29 -8.39 34.62
C THR A 56 -3.56 -9.32 33.44
N TYR A 57 -2.92 -9.01 32.31
CA TYR A 57 -3.07 -9.77 31.08
C TYR A 57 -1.70 -10.05 30.48
N SER A 58 -1.47 -11.32 30.13
CA SER A 58 -0.21 -11.68 29.51
C SER A 58 -0.11 -11.15 28.08
N TYR A 59 1.11 -10.90 27.60
CA TYR A 59 1.34 -10.49 26.21
C TYR A 59 0.72 -11.44 25.18
N HIS A 60 0.60 -12.73 25.51
CA HIS A 60 -0.10 -13.71 24.69
C HIS A 60 -1.58 -13.37 24.51
N THR A 61 -2.28 -13.03 25.59
CA THR A 61 -3.70 -12.63 25.56
C THR A 61 -3.91 -11.36 24.75
N ILE A 62 -3.03 -10.37 24.94
CA ILE A 62 -3.06 -9.09 24.21
C ILE A 62 -2.86 -9.32 22.71
N ASN A 63 -1.88 -10.14 22.34
CA ASN A 63 -1.59 -10.46 20.95
C ASN A 63 -2.68 -11.31 20.30
N ASN A 64 -3.28 -12.25 21.04
CA ASN A 64 -4.40 -13.05 20.56
C ASN A 64 -5.63 -12.19 20.27
N PHE A 65 -5.94 -11.23 21.16
CA PHE A 65 -7.00 -10.26 20.92
C PHE A 65 -6.75 -9.46 19.64
N ARG A 66 -5.53 -8.92 19.46
CA ARG A 66 -5.13 -8.18 18.24
C ARG A 66 -5.22 -9.01 16.96
N ARG A 67 -4.91 -10.31 17.03
CA ARG A 67 -4.92 -11.21 15.87
C ARG A 67 -6.35 -11.51 15.39
N SER A 68 -7.34 -11.40 16.25
CA SER A 68 -8.72 -11.66 15.85
C SER A 68 -9.16 -10.69 14.74
N GLN A 69 -9.77 -11.23 13.70
CA GLN A 69 -10.13 -10.46 12.50
C GLN A 69 -11.09 -9.30 12.82
N HIS A 70 -12.00 -9.52 13.77
CA HIS A 70 -12.94 -8.51 14.22
C HIS A 70 -12.26 -7.42 15.04
N ALA A 71 -11.45 -7.79 16.05
CA ALA A 71 -10.80 -6.78 16.89
C ALA A 71 -9.75 -5.97 16.12
N SER A 72 -9.01 -6.56 15.18
CA SER A 72 -8.01 -5.84 14.37
C SER A 72 -8.63 -4.65 13.63
N LYS A 73 -9.81 -4.85 13.00
CA LYS A 73 -10.55 -3.76 12.34
C LYS A 73 -11.06 -2.75 13.37
N LEU A 74 -11.68 -3.25 14.45
CA LEU A 74 -12.23 -2.39 15.51
C LEU A 74 -11.17 -1.48 16.14
N ILE A 75 -9.98 -2.01 16.45
CA ILE A 75 -8.88 -1.25 17.05
C ILE A 75 -8.46 -0.10 16.15
N LYS A 76 -8.34 -0.33 14.83
CA LYS A 76 -7.97 0.72 13.87
C LYS A 76 -8.99 1.84 13.86
N HIS A 77 -10.27 1.50 13.69
CA HIS A 77 -11.34 2.50 13.68
C HIS A 77 -11.42 3.24 15.02
N ALA A 78 -11.41 2.51 16.14
CA ALA A 78 -11.47 3.08 17.48
C ALA A 78 -10.32 4.04 17.74
N PHE A 79 -9.09 3.73 17.31
CA PHE A 79 -7.95 4.62 17.49
C PHE A 79 -8.07 5.92 16.67
N VAL A 80 -8.58 5.84 15.44
CA VAL A 80 -8.84 7.02 14.61
C VAL A 80 -9.93 7.89 15.23
N TYR A 81 -11.07 7.30 15.61
CA TYR A 81 -12.14 8.05 16.27
C TYR A 81 -11.69 8.66 17.60
N PHE A 82 -10.91 7.92 18.38
CA PHE A 82 -10.36 8.39 19.65
C PHE A 82 -9.44 9.60 19.46
N THR A 83 -8.52 9.54 18.50
CA THR A 83 -7.60 10.66 18.22
C THR A 83 -8.34 11.88 17.66
N VAL A 84 -9.33 11.70 16.79
CA VAL A 84 -10.21 12.78 16.31
C VAL A 84 -10.97 13.41 17.48
N ALA A 85 -11.60 12.61 18.35
CA ALA A 85 -12.32 13.11 19.50
C ALA A 85 -11.42 13.91 20.46
N LEU A 86 -10.21 13.41 20.75
CA LEU A 86 -9.24 14.15 21.57
C LEU A 86 -8.87 15.51 20.94
N LYS A 87 -8.76 15.56 19.61
CA LYS A 87 -8.46 16.79 18.87
C LYS A 87 -9.65 17.76 18.94
N ASP A 88 -10.87 17.27 18.71
CA ASP A 88 -12.09 18.08 18.74
C ASP A 88 -12.33 18.67 20.14
N HIS A 89 -11.93 17.96 21.19
CA HIS A 89 -11.94 18.44 22.58
C HIS A 89 -10.73 19.31 22.95
N GLY A 90 -9.81 19.58 22.01
CA GLY A 90 -8.62 20.40 22.27
C GLY A 90 -7.60 19.78 23.23
N LEU A 91 -7.70 18.48 23.51
CA LEU A 91 -6.80 17.75 24.42
C LEU A 91 -5.46 17.39 23.76
N ILE A 92 -5.43 17.36 22.44
CA ILE A 92 -4.21 17.21 21.63
C ILE A 92 -4.17 18.32 20.57
N GLN A 93 -2.99 18.90 20.38
CA GLN A 93 -2.75 19.92 19.36
C GLN A 93 -1.98 19.30 18.18
N ASN A 94 -2.35 19.69 16.95
CA ASN A 94 -1.70 19.20 15.73
C ASN A 94 -0.37 19.93 15.40
N ASP A 95 0.04 20.88 16.24
CA ASP A 95 0.97 21.93 15.81
C ASP A 95 2.45 21.56 15.89
N ALA A 96 2.80 20.42 16.48
CA ALA A 96 4.19 19.98 16.49
C ALA A 96 4.36 18.46 16.47
N ILE A 97 4.69 17.95 15.29
CA ILE A 97 5.29 16.62 15.14
C ILE A 97 6.77 16.77 15.50
N PHE A 98 7.14 16.44 16.74
CA PHE A 98 8.54 16.28 17.10
C PHE A 98 8.97 14.85 16.79
N ILE A 99 9.73 14.68 15.71
CA ILE A 99 10.37 13.40 15.38
C ILE A 99 11.63 13.31 16.25
N ASP A 100 11.51 12.79 17.47
CA ASP A 100 12.68 12.37 18.26
C ASP A 100 13.10 10.96 17.83
N GLY A 101 13.53 10.86 16.58
CA GLY A 101 14.19 9.67 16.07
C GLY A 101 15.69 9.92 16.07
N THR A 102 16.47 8.95 16.55
CA THR A 102 17.85 8.81 16.06
C THR A 102 17.81 8.85 14.54
N LYS A 103 18.31 9.94 13.96
CA LYS A 103 18.51 10.07 12.52
C LYS A 103 19.63 9.12 12.15
N VAL A 104 19.28 7.89 11.82
CA VAL A 104 20.15 7.06 11.00
C VAL A 104 20.10 7.72 9.63
N GLU A 105 21.23 8.24 9.16
CA GLU A 105 21.36 8.59 7.76
C GLU A 105 21.00 7.32 6.98
N ALA A 106 19.87 7.34 6.28
CA ALA A 106 19.74 6.44 5.16
C ALA A 106 20.97 6.70 4.29
N ASP A 107 21.60 5.65 3.77
CA ASP A 107 22.57 5.76 2.68
C ASP A 107 21.84 6.22 1.41
N ALA A 108 21.31 7.44 1.50
CA ALA A 108 20.65 8.19 0.47
C ALA A 108 21.67 9.27 0.13
N ASN A 109 22.38 9.02 -0.96
CA ASN A 109 23.37 9.94 -1.51
C ASN A 109 22.87 11.38 -1.41
N LYS A 110 23.71 12.33 -0.95
CA LYS A 110 23.40 13.76 -0.75
C LYS A 110 22.74 14.44 -1.96
N TYR A 111 22.80 13.81 -3.13
CA TYR A 111 22.16 14.21 -4.38
C TYR A 111 20.78 13.57 -4.66
N SER A 112 20.17 12.83 -3.74
CA SER A 112 18.89 12.14 -3.96
C SER A 112 17.65 13.00 -3.70
N PHE A 113 17.82 14.25 -3.26
CA PHE A 113 16.70 15.17 -3.10
C PHE A 113 16.29 15.72 -4.47
N THR A 114 15.04 15.50 -4.86
CA THR A 114 14.47 16.10 -6.07
C THR A 114 13.57 17.27 -5.68
N TRP A 115 13.75 18.40 -6.37
CA TRP A 115 12.94 19.59 -6.13
C TRP A 115 11.50 19.37 -6.59
N ARG A 116 10.52 19.81 -5.80
CA ARG A 116 9.09 19.76 -6.16
C ARG A 116 8.82 20.30 -7.58
N ARG A 117 9.44 21.43 -7.93
CA ARG A 117 9.31 22.04 -9.26
C ARG A 117 9.85 21.12 -10.38
N ALA A 118 10.91 20.37 -10.10
CA ALA A 118 11.43 19.39 -11.04
C ALA A 118 10.44 18.22 -11.18
N VAL A 119 9.93 17.69 -10.08
CA VAL A 119 8.92 16.61 -10.05
C VAL A 119 7.67 17.02 -10.85
N GLU A 120 7.10 18.20 -10.60
CA GLU A 120 5.94 18.73 -11.33
C GLU A 120 6.22 18.87 -12.84
N LYS A 121 7.39 19.40 -13.20
CA LYS A 121 7.82 19.51 -14.61
C LYS A 121 7.98 18.14 -15.28
N TYR A 122 8.58 17.17 -14.59
CA TYR A 122 8.76 15.82 -15.13
C TYR A 122 7.42 15.07 -15.26
N HIS A 123 6.51 15.23 -14.30
CA HIS A 123 5.15 14.67 -14.39
C HIS A 123 4.37 15.23 -15.57
N ALA A 124 4.41 16.54 -15.81
CA ALA A 124 3.74 17.15 -16.96
C ALA A 124 4.31 16.59 -18.28
N LYS A 125 5.65 16.55 -18.41
CA LYS A 125 6.32 15.96 -19.57
C LYS A 125 6.02 14.47 -19.76
N LEU A 126 5.85 13.72 -18.66
CA LEU A 126 5.51 12.31 -18.72
C LEU A 126 4.12 12.12 -19.35
N ARG A 127 3.12 12.88 -18.89
CA ARG A 127 1.75 12.85 -19.44
C ARG A 127 1.73 13.15 -20.94
N GLU A 128 2.47 14.17 -21.38
CA GLU A 128 2.57 14.49 -22.81
C GLU A 128 3.17 13.34 -23.63
N LYS A 129 4.23 12.69 -23.12
CA LYS A 129 4.84 11.53 -23.77
C LYS A 129 3.87 10.35 -23.85
N THR A 130 3.10 10.11 -22.79
CA THR A 130 2.09 9.05 -22.74
C THR A 130 1.02 9.27 -23.79
N SER A 131 0.47 10.49 -23.90
CA SER A 131 -0.53 10.82 -24.91
C SER A 131 -0.01 10.60 -26.34
N LYS A 132 1.20 11.06 -26.65
CA LYS A 132 1.82 10.87 -27.98
C LYS A 132 2.07 9.41 -28.30
N LEU A 133 2.55 8.63 -27.33
CA LEU A 133 2.77 7.20 -27.51
C LEU A 133 1.46 6.46 -27.80
N TYR A 134 0.40 6.83 -27.08
CA TYR A 134 -0.92 6.27 -27.29
C TYR A 134 -1.45 6.56 -28.72
N GLU A 135 -1.35 7.80 -29.18
CA GLU A 135 -1.72 8.18 -30.54
C GLU A 135 -0.97 7.36 -31.59
N GLU A 136 0.36 7.19 -31.44
CA GLU A 136 1.18 6.39 -32.33
C GLU A 136 0.77 4.90 -32.34
N LEU A 137 0.41 4.35 -31.17
CA LEU A 137 -0.06 2.97 -31.05
C LEU A 137 -1.41 2.76 -31.74
N VAL A 138 -2.34 3.70 -31.59
CA VAL A 138 -3.65 3.68 -32.24
C VAL A 138 -3.50 3.82 -33.75
N GLU A 139 -2.68 4.75 -34.23
CA GLU A 139 -2.40 4.95 -35.66
C GLU A 139 -1.84 3.67 -36.30
N LYS A 140 -0.93 2.99 -35.61
CA LYS A 140 -0.35 1.71 -36.04
C LYS A 140 -1.27 0.50 -35.80
N GLN A 141 -2.53 0.73 -35.40
CA GLN A 141 -3.55 -0.28 -35.10
C GLN A 141 -3.07 -1.32 -34.07
N VAL A 142 -2.20 -0.90 -33.16
CA VAL A 142 -1.62 -1.74 -32.09
C VAL A 142 -2.51 -1.80 -30.88
N VAL A 143 -3.33 -0.79 -30.59
CA VAL A 143 -4.25 -0.78 -29.45
C VAL A 143 -5.58 -0.17 -29.89
N GLN A 144 -6.67 -0.53 -29.21
CA GLN A 144 -7.99 0.03 -29.45
C GLN A 144 -8.09 1.50 -29.01
N LYS A 145 -9.07 2.22 -29.58
CA LYS A 145 -9.41 3.58 -29.14
C LYS A 145 -10.01 3.54 -27.73
N MET A 146 -9.46 4.35 -26.84
CA MET A 146 -9.77 4.48 -25.41
C MET A 146 -10.06 5.96 -25.14
N ALA A 147 -10.79 6.25 -24.07
CA ALA A 147 -11.00 7.62 -23.64
C ALA A 147 -9.67 8.25 -23.13
N PRO A 148 -9.43 9.56 -23.37
CA PRO A 148 -8.18 10.23 -23.03
C PRO A 148 -7.89 10.23 -21.51
N GLU A 149 -8.95 10.22 -20.69
CA GLU A 149 -8.85 10.14 -19.23
C GLU A 149 -8.25 8.80 -18.76
N LEU A 150 -8.61 7.70 -19.41
CA LEU A 150 -8.07 6.37 -19.09
C LEU A 150 -6.60 6.24 -19.50
N VAL A 151 -6.20 6.77 -20.65
CA VAL A 151 -4.81 6.70 -21.13
C VAL A 151 -3.82 7.40 -20.18
N THR A 152 -4.31 8.43 -19.49
CA THR A 152 -3.49 9.22 -18.55
C THR A 152 -3.49 8.63 -17.14
N SER A 153 -4.35 7.63 -16.86
CA SER A 153 -4.44 6.95 -15.57
C SER A 153 -3.49 5.75 -15.50
N ALA A 154 -3.13 5.34 -14.28
CA ALA A 154 -2.30 4.13 -14.08
C ALA A 154 -3.02 2.87 -14.60
N GLU A 155 -4.33 2.78 -14.35
CA GLU A 155 -5.17 1.66 -14.78
C GLU A 155 -5.18 1.50 -16.30
N GLY A 156 -5.31 2.60 -17.06
CA GLY A 156 -5.27 2.51 -18.52
C GLY A 156 -3.90 2.08 -19.03
N MET A 157 -2.82 2.47 -18.36
CA MET A 157 -1.46 2.05 -18.74
C MET A 157 -1.22 0.55 -18.53
N GLU A 158 -1.77 -0.03 -17.46
CA GLU A 158 -1.73 -1.48 -17.23
C GLU A 158 -2.50 -2.24 -18.31
N VAL A 159 -3.68 -1.75 -18.69
CA VAL A 159 -4.47 -2.34 -19.79
C VAL A 159 -3.70 -2.32 -21.11
N MET A 160 -3.04 -1.19 -21.43
CA MET A 160 -2.19 -1.06 -22.61
C MET A 160 -1.03 -2.06 -22.63
N GLU A 161 -0.39 -2.28 -21.46
CA GLU A 161 0.69 -3.26 -21.33
C GLU A 161 0.19 -4.70 -21.58
N GLN A 162 -0.98 -5.04 -21.05
CA GLN A 162 -1.62 -6.34 -21.24
C GLN A 162 -1.94 -6.58 -22.72
N GLU A 163 -2.56 -5.62 -23.41
CA GLU A 163 -2.87 -5.75 -24.84
C GLU A 163 -1.60 -5.95 -25.68
N LEU A 164 -0.52 -5.23 -25.36
CA LEU A 164 0.77 -5.40 -26.03
C LEU A 164 1.35 -6.79 -25.77
N ALA A 165 1.23 -7.31 -24.55
CA ALA A 165 1.68 -8.65 -24.20
C ALA A 165 0.94 -9.72 -25.02
N GLU A 166 -0.39 -9.61 -25.12
CA GLU A 166 -1.21 -10.52 -25.95
C GLU A 166 -0.85 -10.45 -27.45
N LYS A 167 -0.58 -9.26 -27.98
CA LYS A 167 -0.15 -9.14 -29.38
C LYS A 167 1.24 -9.74 -29.61
N ILE A 168 2.13 -9.66 -28.63
CA ILE A 168 3.45 -10.30 -28.70
C ILE A 168 3.34 -11.82 -28.66
N THR A 169 2.48 -12.39 -27.80
CA THR A 169 2.29 -13.85 -27.71
C THR A 169 1.71 -14.41 -29.01
N LYS A 170 0.69 -13.76 -29.58
CA LYS A 170 0.14 -14.12 -30.90
C LYS A 170 1.21 -14.10 -32.00
N LEU A 171 2.04 -13.06 -32.04
CA LEU A 171 3.15 -12.99 -32.99
C LEU A 171 4.21 -14.06 -32.76
N ASP A 172 4.49 -14.44 -31.51
CA ASP A 172 5.44 -15.51 -31.20
C ASP A 172 4.92 -16.87 -31.69
N GLU A 173 3.61 -17.13 -31.65
CA GLU A 173 2.98 -18.32 -32.24
C GLU A 173 3.07 -18.30 -33.77
N GLU A 174 2.75 -17.18 -34.41
CA GLU A 174 2.85 -17.02 -35.86
C GLU A 174 4.30 -17.18 -36.37
N ILE A 175 5.29 -16.77 -35.58
CA ILE A 175 6.72 -16.94 -35.92
C ILE A 175 7.15 -18.40 -35.86
N LYS A 176 6.56 -19.24 -34.99
CA LYS A 176 6.86 -20.68 -34.94
C LYS A 176 6.48 -21.39 -36.24
N GLN A 177 5.46 -20.90 -36.92
CA GLN A 177 4.96 -21.44 -38.18
C GLN A 177 5.73 -20.92 -39.42
N GLU A 178 6.64 -19.95 -39.25
CA GLU A 178 7.42 -19.42 -40.36
C GLU A 178 8.53 -20.40 -40.83
N PRO A 179 8.80 -20.49 -42.16
CA PRO A 179 9.91 -21.29 -42.66
C PRO A 179 11.26 -20.76 -42.15
N LYS A 180 12.21 -21.68 -41.85
CA LYS A 180 13.51 -21.32 -41.22
C LYS A 180 14.37 -20.38 -42.06
N ILE A 181 14.23 -20.38 -43.39
CA ILE A 181 15.01 -19.54 -44.31
C ILE A 181 14.04 -18.61 -45.05
N ILE A 182 14.07 -17.32 -44.70
CA ILE A 182 13.27 -16.27 -45.35
C ILE A 182 14.24 -15.28 -45.98
N LYS A 183 14.25 -15.20 -47.32
CA LYS A 183 15.06 -14.23 -48.06
C LYS A 183 14.57 -12.80 -47.74
N GLY A 184 15.45 -11.95 -47.21
CA GLY A 184 15.08 -10.61 -46.73
C GLY A 184 14.66 -10.52 -45.25
N GLY A 185 14.65 -11.65 -44.53
CA GLY A 185 14.38 -11.73 -43.08
C GLY A 185 12.90 -11.58 -42.69
N SER A 186 12.52 -12.23 -41.58
CA SER A 186 11.13 -12.24 -41.08
C SER A 186 10.63 -10.83 -40.73
N VAL A 187 9.56 -10.40 -41.39
CA VAL A 187 8.81 -9.17 -41.08
C VAL A 187 8.17 -9.29 -39.70
N ARG A 188 7.64 -10.47 -39.34
CA ARG A 188 7.03 -10.72 -38.02
C ARG A 188 8.04 -10.61 -36.88
N LYS A 189 9.26 -11.12 -37.06
CA LYS A 189 10.35 -10.94 -36.07
C LYS A 189 10.72 -9.47 -35.88
N ARG A 190 10.73 -8.66 -36.96
CA ARG A 190 10.95 -7.21 -36.87
C ARG A 190 9.82 -6.52 -36.11
N ARG A 191 8.56 -6.85 -36.43
CA ARG A 191 7.38 -6.32 -35.73
C ARG A 191 7.38 -6.71 -34.25
N ARG A 192 7.71 -7.95 -33.91
CA ARG A 192 7.85 -8.41 -32.52
C ARG A 192 8.91 -7.61 -31.76
N ARG A 193 10.08 -7.35 -32.34
CA ARG A 193 11.13 -6.54 -31.71
C ARG A 193 10.63 -5.12 -31.41
N PHE A 194 9.91 -4.52 -32.35
CA PHE A 194 9.28 -3.21 -32.16
C PHE A 194 8.27 -3.22 -31.00
N LEU A 195 7.36 -4.20 -30.95
CA LEU A 195 6.37 -4.31 -29.87
C LEU A 195 7.02 -4.59 -28.51
N LYS A 196 8.07 -5.44 -28.44
CA LYS A 196 8.81 -5.69 -27.20
C LYS A 196 9.49 -4.42 -26.68
N LYS A 197 10.03 -3.59 -27.56
CA LYS A 197 10.60 -2.28 -27.19
C LYS A 197 9.54 -1.38 -26.57
N LEU A 198 8.37 -1.27 -27.19
CA LEU A 198 7.27 -0.44 -26.70
C LEU A 198 6.74 -0.92 -25.34
N ARG A 199 6.56 -2.24 -25.17
CA ARG A 199 6.14 -2.81 -23.89
C ARG A 199 7.15 -2.52 -22.77
N HIS A 200 8.44 -2.62 -23.08
CA HIS A 200 9.50 -2.30 -22.11
C HIS A 200 9.46 -0.84 -21.68
N GLN A 201 9.24 0.09 -22.62
CA GLN A 201 9.10 1.51 -22.31
C GLN A 201 7.88 1.79 -21.43
N LEU A 202 6.74 1.13 -21.68
CA LEU A 202 5.56 1.26 -20.82
C LEU A 202 5.81 0.74 -19.40
N SER A 203 6.32 -0.48 -19.28
CA SER A 203 6.52 -1.18 -18.01
C SER A 203 7.57 -0.51 -17.10
N ASN A 204 8.67 -0.02 -17.69
CA ASN A 204 9.80 0.50 -16.90
C ASN A 204 9.84 2.01 -16.77
N ASP A 205 9.42 2.76 -17.80
CA ASP A 205 9.63 4.21 -17.85
C ASP A 205 8.35 5.01 -17.53
N LEU A 206 7.17 4.41 -17.69
CA LEU A 206 5.89 5.13 -17.70
C LEU A 206 4.88 4.69 -16.60
N ILE A 207 4.98 3.47 -16.09
CA ILE A 207 4.17 3.01 -14.94
C ILE A 207 4.89 3.37 -13.63
N PRO A 208 4.27 4.17 -12.73
CA PRO A 208 4.85 4.45 -11.41
C PRO A 208 4.98 3.16 -10.59
N ARG A 209 6.14 2.96 -9.94
CA ARG A 209 6.37 1.86 -8.98
C ARG A 209 5.65 2.08 -7.66
#